data_AF-A0A9Q3YQW1-F1
#
_entry.id   AF-A0A9Q3YQW1-F1
#
_cell.length_a   1.000
_cell.length_b   1.000
_cell.length_c   1.000
_cell.angle_alpha   90.00
_cell.angle_beta   90.00
_cell.angle_gamma   90.00
#
_symmetry.space_group_name_H-M   'P 1'
#
loop_
_entity.id
_entity.type
_entity.pdbx_description
1 polymer ?
#
loop_
_entity_poly.entity_id
_entity_poly.type
_entity_poly.pdbx_seq_one_letter_code
_entity_poly.pdbx_strand_id
1 'polypeptide(L)'
;MRKSRKQIVSNDRYRLQNPYAHMEELEEFEEKRLAVDAVYSGSKELHAAREKLQNPHAFDDGEGGFVGVLPSSSRHSDQEGFGKAAPIAMTGFPVGKKKKAGSYSNEEIESIVRGFHRYLWKSRKSLWPEKDISNPLDVLDLRKSLGSVGYDYMEVEGIESAVLASGRVEVEGIIDPRSNMVYISGQCSPEIKRFTAAHELGHAVLHEMTGAAHRDRASDGSKISRRPMEREADRFASCFLIPEKQLRRHFEARFGCTPFMLTEESAFALGVDMQEIEKHVERDSLHILLADAKTYNGVSFLSLAERFKVSKTAMAIRIRELGLIRQG
;
A
#
# COMPACT_ATOMS: atom_id res chain seq x y z
N MET A 1 9.86 21.27 -22.98
CA MET A 1 10.45 20.06 -22.35
C MET A 1 9.31 19.14 -21.94
N ARG A 2 9.36 17.86 -22.32
CA ARG A 2 8.32 16.87 -21.96
C ARG A 2 8.51 16.52 -20.48
N LYS A 3 7.51 16.75 -19.63
CA LYS A 3 7.58 16.42 -18.19
C LYS A 3 7.80 14.91 -18.02
N SER A 4 8.66 14.51 -17.09
CA SER A 4 8.85 13.09 -16.77
C SER A 4 7.57 12.51 -16.16
N ARG A 5 7.38 11.19 -16.24
CA ARG A 5 6.16 10.55 -15.73
C ARG A 5 6.00 10.70 -14.20
N LYS A 6 7.12 10.66 -13.45
CA LYS A 6 7.17 11.01 -12.02
C LYS A 6 6.72 12.45 -11.73
N GLN A 7 7.12 13.41 -12.59
CA GLN A 7 6.66 14.80 -12.48
C GLN A 7 5.17 14.94 -12.81
N ILE A 8 4.62 14.10 -13.69
CA ILE A 8 3.18 14.09 -13.98
C ILE A 8 2.41 13.59 -12.76
N VAL A 9 2.78 12.44 -12.19
CA VAL A 9 2.14 11.89 -10.98
C VAL A 9 2.21 12.85 -9.80
N SER A 10 3.38 13.46 -9.56
CA SER A 10 3.54 14.46 -8.49
C SER A 10 2.65 15.70 -8.71
N ASN A 11 2.57 16.20 -9.95
CA ASN A 11 1.66 17.31 -10.29
C ASN A 11 0.18 16.93 -10.14
N ASP A 12 -0.19 15.69 -10.47
CA ASP A 12 -1.55 15.21 -10.31
C ASP A 12 -1.93 15.04 -8.83
N ARG A 13 -1.05 14.52 -7.97
CA ARG A 13 -1.25 14.48 -6.51
C ARG A 13 -1.49 15.86 -5.92
N TYR A 14 -0.67 16.84 -6.32
CA TYR A 14 -0.84 18.24 -5.90
C TYR A 14 -2.19 18.79 -6.37
N ARG A 15 -2.55 18.57 -7.65
CA ARG A 15 -3.81 19.03 -8.23
C ARG A 15 -5.04 18.37 -7.61
N LEU A 16 -4.94 17.09 -7.25
CA LEU A 16 -6.01 16.31 -6.62
C LEU A 16 -6.07 16.55 -5.10
N GLN A 17 -5.08 17.21 -4.53
CA GLN A 17 -4.89 17.35 -3.07
C GLN A 17 -4.97 15.98 -2.38
N ASN A 18 -4.39 14.97 -3.01
CA ASN A 18 -4.41 13.59 -2.56
C ASN A 18 -2.99 13.04 -2.65
N PRO A 19 -2.27 12.93 -1.52
CA PRO A 19 -0.89 12.44 -1.52
C PRO A 19 -0.79 10.96 -1.90
N TYR A 20 -1.89 10.21 -1.80
CA TYR A 20 -2.01 8.80 -2.16
C TYR A 20 -2.56 8.56 -3.58
N ALA A 21 -2.89 9.61 -4.35
CA ALA A 21 -3.36 9.39 -5.72
C ALA A 21 -2.26 8.74 -6.56
N HIS A 22 -2.60 7.72 -7.35
CA HIS A 22 -1.65 6.95 -8.16
C HIS A 22 -0.56 6.30 -7.28
N MET A 23 -0.93 5.68 -6.16
CA MET A 23 0.03 4.91 -5.35
C MET A 23 0.64 3.78 -6.17
N GLU A 24 -0.16 3.18 -7.04
CA GLU A 24 0.18 2.01 -7.84
C GLU A 24 1.21 2.35 -8.90
N GLU A 25 1.04 3.48 -9.60
CA GLU A 25 2.04 3.98 -10.56
C GLU A 25 3.37 4.32 -9.89
N LEU A 26 3.35 4.84 -8.64
CA LEU A 26 4.60 5.11 -7.92
C LEU A 26 5.31 3.84 -7.50
N GLU A 27 4.56 2.85 -7.02
CA GLU A 27 5.10 1.56 -6.63
C GLU A 27 5.72 0.85 -7.83
N GLU A 28 5.08 0.89 -9.00
CA GLU A 28 5.65 0.37 -10.25
C GLU A 28 6.95 1.09 -10.67
N PHE A 29 7.04 2.41 -10.47
CA PHE A 29 8.30 3.15 -10.70
C PHE A 29 9.40 2.76 -9.71
N GLU A 30 9.07 2.56 -8.44
CA GLU A 30 10.02 2.14 -7.42
C GLU A 30 10.52 0.71 -7.68
N GLU A 31 9.64 -0.22 -8.04
CA GLU A 31 9.99 -1.59 -8.43
C GLU A 31 10.92 -1.59 -9.64
N LYS A 32 10.61 -0.81 -10.68
CA LYS A 32 11.49 -0.67 -11.86
C LYS A 32 12.84 -0.08 -11.50
N ARG A 33 12.88 0.91 -10.61
CA ARG A 33 14.14 1.51 -10.14
C ARG A 33 14.97 0.52 -9.34
N LEU A 34 14.34 -0.21 -8.41
CA LEU A 34 15.00 -1.25 -7.60
C LEU A 34 15.51 -2.41 -8.47
N ALA A 35 14.78 -2.79 -9.53
CA ALA A 35 15.25 -3.78 -10.49
C ALA A 35 16.50 -3.29 -11.24
N VAL A 36 16.52 -2.03 -11.68
CA VAL A 36 17.70 -1.42 -12.31
C VAL A 36 18.88 -1.32 -11.32
N ASP A 37 18.63 -0.90 -10.09
CA ASP A 37 19.65 -0.77 -9.03
C ASP A 37 20.20 -2.15 -8.61
N ALA A 38 19.36 -3.19 -8.56
CA ALA A 38 19.76 -4.57 -8.28
C ALA A 38 20.57 -5.18 -9.44
N VAL A 39 20.20 -4.93 -10.69
CA VAL A 39 20.99 -5.33 -11.86
C VAL A 39 22.34 -4.60 -11.87
N TYR A 40 22.35 -3.32 -11.50
CA TYR A 40 23.57 -2.53 -11.41
C TYR A 40 24.49 -2.98 -10.27
N SER A 41 23.96 -3.24 -9.07
CA SER A 41 24.70 -3.81 -7.93
C SER A 41 25.23 -5.22 -8.26
N GLY A 42 24.37 -6.07 -8.81
CA GLY A 42 24.73 -7.41 -9.27
C GLY A 42 25.84 -7.38 -10.32
N SER A 43 25.82 -6.41 -11.25
CA SER A 43 26.90 -6.23 -12.24
C SER A 43 28.23 -5.81 -11.61
N LYS A 44 28.22 -4.99 -10.55
CA LYS A 44 29.42 -4.60 -9.80
C LYS A 44 29.99 -5.78 -9.00
N GLU A 45 29.13 -6.55 -8.37
CA GLU A 45 29.50 -7.76 -7.64
C GLU A 45 30.07 -8.84 -8.58
N LEU A 46 29.46 -9.02 -9.75
CA LEU A 46 29.96 -9.90 -10.83
C LEU A 46 31.32 -9.46 -11.36
N HIS A 47 31.51 -8.14 -11.57
CA HIS A 47 32.79 -7.60 -12.00
C HIS A 47 33.88 -7.83 -10.94
N ALA A 48 33.59 -7.55 -9.67
CA ALA A 48 34.53 -7.79 -8.56
C ALA A 48 34.87 -9.29 -8.40
N ALA A 49 33.90 -10.18 -8.60
CA ALA A 49 34.11 -11.62 -8.56
C ALA A 49 34.99 -12.11 -9.74
N ARG A 50 34.78 -11.58 -10.95
CA ARG A 50 35.59 -11.89 -12.15
C ARG A 50 37.03 -11.42 -12.02
N GLU A 51 37.23 -10.24 -11.42
CA GLU A 51 38.55 -9.68 -11.14
C GLU A 51 39.31 -10.52 -10.11
N LYS A 52 38.63 -10.93 -9.03
CA LYS A 52 39.20 -11.81 -7.99
C LYS A 52 39.56 -13.20 -8.53
N LEU A 53 38.76 -13.73 -9.46
CA LEU A 53 39.00 -15.02 -10.11
C LEU A 53 39.98 -14.93 -11.29
N GLN A 54 40.42 -13.71 -11.67
CA GLN A 54 41.20 -13.43 -12.88
C GLN A 54 40.63 -14.11 -14.14
N ASN A 55 39.32 -14.30 -14.18
CA ASN A 55 38.62 -14.97 -15.26
C ASN A 55 37.49 -14.06 -15.75
N PRO A 56 37.68 -13.38 -16.89
CA PRO A 56 36.67 -12.47 -17.44
C PRO A 56 35.36 -13.16 -17.84
N HIS A 57 35.39 -14.49 -18.03
CA HIS A 57 34.23 -15.32 -18.36
C HIS A 57 33.68 -16.10 -17.17
N ALA A 58 34.10 -15.80 -15.93
CA ALA A 58 33.51 -16.45 -14.77
C ALA A 58 31.99 -16.20 -14.74
N PHE A 59 31.23 -17.27 -14.50
CA PHE A 59 29.76 -17.30 -14.40
C PHE A 59 28.99 -17.12 -15.73
N ASP A 60 29.64 -17.11 -16.88
CA ASP A 60 28.99 -17.07 -18.21
C ASP A 60 28.46 -18.47 -18.59
N ASP A 61 27.16 -18.59 -18.89
CA ASP A 61 26.55 -19.85 -19.34
C ASP A 61 26.61 -20.08 -20.85
N GLY A 62 27.16 -19.13 -21.61
CA GLY A 62 27.29 -19.22 -23.06
C GLY A 62 26.03 -18.83 -23.86
N GLU A 63 24.91 -18.51 -23.21
CA GLU A 63 23.72 -17.93 -23.85
C GLU A 63 23.46 -16.47 -23.43
N GLY A 64 24.41 -15.86 -22.71
CA GLY A 64 24.30 -14.48 -22.20
C GLY A 64 23.59 -14.38 -20.85
N GLY A 65 23.39 -15.51 -20.15
CA GLY A 65 22.94 -15.58 -18.76
C GLY A 65 24.12 -15.74 -17.78
N PHE A 66 23.88 -15.42 -16.51
CA PHE A 66 24.86 -15.63 -15.44
C PHE A 66 24.40 -16.76 -14.51
N VAL A 67 25.23 -17.80 -14.33
CA VAL A 67 24.92 -18.92 -13.43
C VAL A 67 25.14 -18.48 -11.99
N GLY A 68 24.07 -18.07 -11.32
CA GLY A 68 24.14 -17.62 -9.92
C GLY A 68 22.88 -17.00 -9.35
N VAL A 69 21.67 -17.34 -9.81
CA VAL A 69 20.40 -17.03 -9.13
C VAL A 69 19.42 -18.21 -9.34
N LEU A 70 18.66 -18.49 -8.28
CA LEU A 70 17.81 -19.66 -8.00
C LEU A 70 17.02 -20.30 -9.17
N PRO A 71 16.77 -21.62 -9.11
CA PRO A 71 16.00 -22.34 -10.10
C PRO A 71 14.52 -21.91 -10.11
N SER A 72 14.03 -21.56 -11.29
CA SER A 72 12.61 -21.61 -11.62
C SER A 72 12.22 -23.05 -11.95
N SER A 73 11.22 -23.60 -11.27
CA SER A 73 10.15 -24.43 -11.83
C SER A 73 9.39 -25.26 -10.78
N SER A 74 8.07 -25.17 -10.84
CA SER A 74 7.04 -26.23 -10.79
C SER A 74 5.74 -25.58 -10.28
N ARG A 75 4.74 -25.30 -11.13
CA ARG A 75 3.69 -26.25 -11.57
C ARG A 75 3.39 -27.33 -10.55
N HIS A 76 2.41 -27.07 -9.68
CA HIS A 76 1.47 -28.08 -9.22
C HIS A 76 0.08 -27.46 -9.10
N SER A 77 -0.83 -28.06 -9.87
CA SER A 77 -2.27 -27.98 -9.74
C SER A 77 -2.70 -28.61 -8.41
N ASP A 78 -3.52 -27.94 -7.63
CA ASP A 78 -4.47 -28.61 -6.74
C ASP A 78 -5.75 -27.75 -6.64
N GLN A 79 -6.82 -28.29 -7.22
CA GLN A 79 -8.19 -27.87 -6.97
C GLN A 79 -8.61 -28.46 -5.62
N GLU A 80 -8.94 -27.63 -4.64
CA GLU A 80 -9.77 -28.07 -3.51
C GLU A 80 -10.93 -27.09 -3.27
N GLY A 81 -12.11 -27.67 -3.08
CA GLY A 81 -13.40 -27.01 -3.19
C GLY A 81 -13.76 -26.14 -1.99
N PHE A 82 -14.29 -24.95 -2.29
CA PHE A 82 -14.97 -24.12 -1.31
C PHE A 82 -16.35 -24.71 -0.97
N GLY A 83 -16.40 -25.37 0.19
CA GLY A 83 -17.65 -25.70 0.86
C GLY A 83 -18.44 -24.44 1.20
N LYS A 84 -19.70 -24.39 0.76
CA LYS A 84 -20.68 -23.36 1.11
C LYS A 84 -20.97 -23.43 2.61
N ALA A 85 -20.45 -22.49 3.39
CA ALA A 85 -20.90 -22.26 4.75
C ALA A 85 -22.06 -21.24 4.76
N ALA A 86 -23.15 -21.58 5.43
CA ALA A 86 -24.35 -20.75 5.57
C ALA A 86 -24.06 -19.45 6.34
N PRO A 87 -24.75 -18.34 6.03
CA PRO A 87 -24.49 -17.05 6.67
C PRO A 87 -24.98 -17.07 8.12
N ILE A 88 -24.06 -16.95 9.06
CA ILE A 88 -24.36 -16.58 10.45
C ILE A 88 -24.66 -15.08 10.42
N ALA A 89 -25.87 -14.70 10.82
CA ALA A 89 -26.31 -13.31 10.90
C ALA A 89 -25.50 -12.55 11.97
N MET A 90 -24.35 -12.00 11.60
CA MET A 90 -23.66 -10.98 12.38
C MET A 90 -24.34 -9.64 12.14
N THR A 91 -24.61 -8.89 13.21
CA THR A 91 -24.91 -7.46 13.08
C THR A 91 -23.65 -6.79 12.53
N GLY A 92 -23.61 -6.54 11.22
CA GLY A 92 -22.45 -5.94 10.54
C GLY A 92 -22.06 -4.59 11.14
N PHE A 93 -20.83 -4.14 10.85
CA PHE A 93 -20.45 -2.78 11.21
C PHE A 93 -21.42 -1.79 10.53
N PRO A 94 -21.93 -0.75 11.23
CA PRO A 94 -22.85 0.19 10.62
C PRO A 94 -22.15 0.92 9.47
N VAL A 95 -22.53 0.56 8.25
CA VAL A 95 -22.07 1.15 6.99
C VAL A 95 -22.90 2.39 6.66
N GLY A 96 -22.28 3.38 6.00
CA GLY A 96 -22.99 4.37 5.19
C GLY A 96 -24.10 5.14 5.91
N LYS A 97 -23.75 6.02 6.85
CA LYS A 97 -24.70 7.05 7.28
C LYS A 97 -24.68 8.17 6.23
N LYS A 98 -25.83 8.48 5.63
CA LYS A 98 -26.00 9.65 4.77
C LYS A 98 -25.42 10.90 5.44
N LYS A 99 -24.31 11.43 4.91
CA LYS A 99 -23.96 12.82 5.15
C LYS A 99 -24.90 13.65 4.29
N LYS A 100 -25.79 14.43 4.92
CA LYS A 100 -26.91 15.13 4.25
C LYS A 100 -26.47 16.10 3.14
N ALA A 101 -25.22 16.56 3.16
CA ALA A 101 -24.51 17.16 2.03
C ALA A 101 -23.06 17.44 2.50
N GLY A 102 -22.06 16.74 1.95
CA GLY A 102 -20.65 17.08 2.19
C GLY A 102 -19.69 15.90 2.09
N SER A 103 -18.43 16.20 1.76
CA SER A 103 -17.26 15.32 1.86
C SER A 103 -16.91 15.02 3.33
N TYR A 104 -16.29 13.88 3.61
CA TYR A 104 -15.69 13.62 4.92
C TYR A 104 -14.37 14.39 5.07
N SER A 105 -14.17 15.00 6.24
CA SER A 105 -12.87 15.53 6.66
C SER A 105 -11.92 14.39 7.02
N ASN A 106 -10.61 14.65 7.00
CA ASN A 106 -9.60 13.66 7.35
C ASN A 106 -9.77 13.15 8.79
N GLU A 107 -10.15 14.04 9.71
CA GLU A 107 -10.38 13.73 11.12
C GLU A 107 -11.63 12.83 11.30
N GLU A 108 -12.69 13.07 10.52
CA GLU A 108 -13.87 12.22 10.50
C GLU A 108 -13.52 10.81 9.99
N ILE A 109 -12.80 10.72 8.86
CA ILE A 109 -12.37 9.43 8.28
C ILE A 109 -11.53 8.65 9.29
N GLU A 110 -10.55 9.31 9.91
CA GLU A 110 -9.68 8.68 10.90
C GLU A 110 -10.44 8.21 12.14
N SER A 111 -11.45 8.97 12.58
CA SER A 111 -12.34 8.56 13.66
C SER A 111 -13.20 7.35 13.29
N ILE A 112 -13.71 7.30 12.07
CA ILE A 112 -14.48 6.16 11.52
C ILE A 112 -13.59 4.92 11.45
N VAL A 113 -12.40 5.04 10.86
CA VAL A 113 -11.41 3.95 10.75
C VAL A 113 -11.05 3.41 12.13
N ARG A 114 -10.78 4.28 13.11
CA ARG A 114 -10.50 3.86 14.49
C ARG A 114 -11.71 3.17 15.14
N GLY A 115 -12.92 3.61 14.82
CA GLY A 115 -14.17 2.92 15.20
C GLY A 115 -14.23 1.51 14.61
N PHE A 116 -13.88 1.38 13.33
CA PHE A 116 -13.85 0.12 12.60
C PHE A 116 -12.79 -0.84 13.12
N HIS A 117 -11.55 -0.39 13.38
CA HIS A 117 -10.51 -1.20 14.04
C HIS A 117 -10.96 -1.73 15.40
N ARG A 118 -11.63 -0.90 16.21
CA ARG A 118 -12.18 -1.35 17.50
C ARG A 118 -13.26 -2.40 17.33
N TYR A 119 -14.11 -2.27 16.32
CA TYR A 119 -15.09 -3.27 15.99
C TYR A 119 -14.43 -4.60 15.60
N LEU A 120 -13.49 -4.58 14.64
CA LEU A 120 -12.74 -5.79 14.23
C LEU A 120 -12.03 -6.45 15.42
N TRP A 121 -11.40 -5.65 16.28
CA TRP A 121 -10.75 -6.16 17.49
C TRP A 121 -11.72 -6.81 18.48
N LYS A 122 -12.89 -6.20 18.73
CA LYS A 122 -13.91 -6.77 19.62
C LYS A 122 -14.53 -8.03 19.03
N SER A 123 -14.75 -8.05 17.71
CA SER A 123 -15.36 -9.16 16.98
C SER A 123 -14.35 -10.27 16.63
N ARG A 124 -13.06 -10.14 16.98
CA ARG A 124 -12.00 -11.02 16.46
C ARG A 124 -12.20 -12.51 16.75
N LYS A 125 -12.74 -12.86 17.92
CA LYS A 125 -13.03 -14.27 18.26
C LYS A 125 -14.09 -14.89 17.34
N SER A 126 -15.01 -14.07 16.83
CA SER A 126 -16.06 -14.53 15.92
C SER A 126 -15.61 -14.51 14.46
N LEU A 127 -14.80 -13.53 14.07
CA LEU A 127 -14.32 -13.39 12.69
C LEU A 127 -13.19 -14.39 12.36
N TRP A 128 -12.40 -14.76 13.36
CA TRP A 128 -11.32 -15.74 13.27
C TRP A 128 -11.49 -16.82 14.36
N PRO A 129 -12.49 -17.72 14.27
CA PRO A 129 -12.70 -18.75 15.28
C PRO A 129 -11.51 -19.71 15.40
N GLU A 130 -10.81 -19.96 14.28
CA GLU A 130 -9.67 -20.87 14.20
C GLU A 130 -8.32 -20.22 14.54
N LYS A 131 -8.28 -18.93 14.87
CA LYS A 131 -7.02 -18.21 15.09
C LYS A 131 -7.12 -17.26 16.27
N ASP A 132 -6.22 -17.44 17.25
CA ASP A 132 -6.09 -16.49 18.35
C ASP A 132 -5.34 -15.22 17.90
N ILE A 133 -6.10 -14.14 17.75
CA ILE A 133 -5.57 -12.84 17.34
C ILE A 133 -5.09 -12.05 18.56
N SER A 134 -3.76 -11.99 18.71
CA SER A 134 -3.07 -11.28 19.80
C SER A 134 -2.39 -9.98 19.33
N ASN A 135 -1.96 -9.89 18.08
CA ASN A 135 -1.37 -8.69 17.50
C ASN A 135 -2.44 -7.79 16.86
N PRO A 136 -2.53 -6.50 17.25
CA PRO A 136 -3.49 -5.55 16.67
C PRO A 136 -3.38 -5.34 15.15
N LEU A 137 -2.25 -5.65 14.52
CA LEU A 137 -2.15 -5.56 13.05
C LEU A 137 -2.82 -6.74 12.34
N ASP A 138 -3.03 -7.86 13.03
CA ASP A 138 -3.58 -9.07 12.40
C ASP A 138 -5.09 -8.94 12.14
N VAL A 139 -5.78 -8.00 12.82
CA VAL A 139 -7.20 -7.71 12.53
C VAL A 139 -7.39 -6.89 11.24
N LEU A 140 -6.30 -6.39 10.64
CA LEU A 140 -6.33 -5.64 9.37
C LEU A 140 -6.36 -6.56 8.14
N ASP A 141 -6.95 -7.74 8.28
CA ASP A 141 -7.20 -8.67 7.18
C ASP A 141 -8.38 -8.17 6.35
N LEU A 142 -8.13 -7.92 5.07
CA LEU A 142 -9.07 -7.25 4.17
C LEU A 142 -10.26 -8.13 3.80
N ARG A 143 -10.04 -9.44 3.61
CA ARG A 143 -11.12 -10.39 3.31
C ARG A 143 -12.14 -10.41 4.45
N LYS A 144 -11.65 -10.46 5.69
CA LYS A 144 -12.51 -10.46 6.88
C LYS A 144 -13.13 -9.10 7.14
N SER A 145 -12.40 -8.03 6.88
CA SER A 145 -12.91 -6.66 7.03
C SER A 145 -14.05 -6.38 6.04
N LEU A 146 -13.87 -6.71 4.75
CA LEU A 146 -14.91 -6.63 3.72
C LEU A 146 -16.12 -7.50 4.07
N GLY A 147 -15.88 -8.76 4.48
CA GLY A 147 -16.97 -9.65 4.90
C GLY A 147 -17.79 -9.08 6.07
N SER A 148 -17.13 -8.36 6.99
CA SER A 148 -17.80 -7.75 8.14
C SER A 148 -18.68 -6.53 7.81
N VAL A 149 -18.52 -5.98 6.59
CA VAL A 149 -19.36 -4.92 6.01
C VAL A 149 -20.28 -5.46 4.90
N GLY A 150 -20.34 -6.78 4.73
CA GLY A 150 -21.27 -7.45 3.83
C GLY A 150 -20.75 -7.69 2.41
N TYR A 151 -19.45 -7.54 2.17
CA TYR A 151 -18.83 -7.78 0.86
C TYR A 151 -17.92 -9.01 0.88
N ASP A 152 -18.04 -9.84 -0.14
CA ASP A 152 -17.07 -10.90 -0.43
C ASP A 152 -15.86 -10.33 -1.19
N TYR A 153 -14.75 -11.08 -1.17
CA TYR A 153 -13.48 -10.68 -1.76
C TYR A 153 -12.93 -11.77 -2.67
N MET A 154 -12.55 -11.40 -3.89
CA MET A 154 -11.99 -12.30 -4.90
C MET A 154 -10.81 -11.66 -5.64
N GLU A 155 -9.72 -12.41 -5.78
CA GLU A 155 -8.65 -12.07 -6.73
C GLU A 155 -8.94 -12.72 -8.08
N VAL A 156 -8.76 -11.97 -9.17
CA VAL A 156 -8.99 -12.43 -10.55
C VAL A 156 -7.76 -12.18 -11.41
N GLU A 157 -7.46 -13.02 -12.41
CA GLU A 157 -6.23 -12.89 -13.21
C GLU A 157 -6.08 -11.58 -13.98
N GLY A 158 -7.15 -10.78 -14.07
CA GLY A 158 -7.15 -9.43 -14.59
C GLY A 158 -8.58 -8.89 -14.60
N ILE A 159 -8.72 -7.57 -14.50
CA ILE A 159 -10.02 -6.92 -14.63
C ILE A 159 -10.04 -6.21 -15.98
N GLU A 160 -10.69 -6.82 -16.96
CA GLU A 160 -10.96 -6.16 -18.23
C GLU A 160 -11.96 -5.03 -18.00
N SER A 161 -11.51 -3.78 -17.95
CA SER A 161 -12.41 -2.63 -17.95
C SER A 161 -12.68 -2.14 -19.38
N ALA A 162 -13.93 -1.74 -19.58
CA ALA A 162 -14.55 -1.35 -20.83
C ALA A 162 -13.68 -0.43 -21.69
N VAL A 163 -13.70 -0.68 -23.01
CA VAL A 163 -13.02 0.12 -24.04
C VAL A 163 -13.45 1.59 -23.92
N LEU A 164 -12.60 2.41 -23.30
CA LEU A 164 -12.64 3.86 -23.46
C LEU A 164 -12.00 4.19 -24.83
N ALA A 165 -12.49 5.23 -25.49
CA ALA A 165 -11.98 5.72 -26.78
C ALA A 165 -10.49 6.13 -26.75
N SER A 166 -9.80 5.98 -25.62
CA SER A 166 -8.39 6.25 -25.37
C SER A 166 -7.54 5.00 -25.08
N GLY A 167 -8.09 3.78 -25.23
CA GLY A 167 -7.38 2.52 -24.97
C GLY A 167 -7.99 1.71 -23.82
N ARG A 168 -7.60 0.42 -23.71
CA ARG A 168 -7.94 -0.45 -22.57
C ARG A 168 -7.28 0.14 -21.31
N VAL A 169 -8.07 0.39 -20.28
CA VAL A 169 -7.55 0.75 -18.95
C VAL A 169 -7.70 -0.50 -18.10
N GLU A 170 -6.60 -1.13 -17.72
CA GLU A 170 -6.66 -2.17 -16.68
C GLU A 170 -7.04 -1.47 -15.37
N VAL A 171 -8.07 -2.00 -14.70
CA VAL A 171 -8.51 -1.48 -13.40
C VAL A 171 -8.00 -2.45 -12.35
N GLU A 172 -7.36 -1.94 -11.31
CA GLU A 172 -6.68 -2.80 -10.32
C GLU A 172 -7.66 -3.36 -9.27
N GLY A 173 -8.81 -2.71 -9.10
CA GLY A 173 -9.89 -3.17 -8.23
C GLY A 173 -11.26 -2.60 -8.59
N ILE A 174 -12.30 -3.38 -8.33
CA ILE A 174 -13.70 -2.97 -8.52
C ILE A 174 -14.56 -3.50 -7.37
N ILE A 175 -15.32 -2.61 -6.74
CA ILE A 175 -16.47 -2.97 -5.91
C ILE A 175 -17.75 -3.07 -6.76
N ASP A 176 -18.46 -4.19 -6.65
CA ASP A 176 -19.80 -4.39 -7.21
C ASP A 176 -20.85 -4.49 -6.10
N PRO A 177 -21.60 -3.40 -5.84
CA PRO A 177 -22.67 -3.38 -4.86
C PRO A 177 -23.88 -4.26 -5.17
N ARG A 178 -24.05 -4.73 -6.41
CA ARG A 178 -25.19 -5.59 -6.77
C ARG A 178 -24.96 -7.03 -6.35
N SER A 179 -23.73 -7.51 -6.52
CA SER A 179 -23.31 -8.85 -6.15
C SER A 179 -22.65 -8.91 -4.77
N ASN A 180 -22.48 -7.76 -4.10
CA ASN A 180 -21.73 -7.61 -2.86
C ASN A 180 -20.31 -8.19 -2.98
N MET A 181 -19.64 -7.94 -4.10
CA MET A 181 -18.32 -8.51 -4.39
C MET A 181 -17.28 -7.40 -4.58
N VAL A 182 -16.08 -7.63 -4.08
CA VAL A 182 -14.88 -6.85 -4.39
C VAL A 182 -13.92 -7.72 -5.19
N TYR A 183 -13.58 -7.27 -6.39
CA TYR A 183 -12.61 -7.90 -7.27
C TYR A 183 -11.30 -7.13 -7.23
N ILE A 184 -10.18 -7.82 -7.07
CA ILE A 184 -8.83 -7.24 -7.18
C ILE A 184 -8.05 -7.98 -8.25
N SER A 185 -7.30 -7.25 -9.05
CA SER A 185 -6.42 -7.83 -10.07
C SER A 185 -5.29 -8.62 -9.41
N GLY A 186 -5.16 -9.87 -9.83
CA GLY A 186 -4.13 -10.81 -9.40
C GLY A 186 -2.73 -10.46 -9.91
N GLN A 187 -2.63 -9.57 -10.90
CA GLN A 187 -1.38 -9.19 -11.58
C GLN A 187 -0.60 -8.10 -10.85
N CYS A 188 -1.23 -7.42 -9.89
CA CYS A 188 -0.58 -6.36 -9.11
C CYS A 188 0.35 -6.95 -8.02
N SER A 189 1.33 -6.16 -7.58
CA SER A 189 2.15 -6.54 -6.42
C SER A 189 1.31 -6.63 -5.13
N PRO A 190 1.76 -7.39 -4.10
CA PRO A 190 1.01 -7.55 -2.87
C PRO A 190 0.63 -6.24 -2.17
N GLU A 191 1.51 -5.23 -2.23
CA GLU A 191 1.31 -3.90 -1.66
C GLU A 191 0.17 -3.17 -2.36
N ILE A 192 0.19 -3.15 -3.70
CA ILE A 192 -0.86 -2.57 -4.54
C ILE A 192 -2.19 -3.26 -4.25
N LYS A 193 -2.25 -4.59 -4.32
CA LYS A 193 -3.49 -5.35 -4.02
C LYS A 193 -4.07 -4.99 -2.66
N ARG A 194 -3.20 -4.83 -1.65
CA ARG A 194 -3.60 -4.51 -0.28
C ARG A 194 -4.14 -3.09 -0.18
N PHE A 195 -3.51 -2.12 -0.83
CA PHE A 195 -3.98 -0.75 -0.87
C PHE A 195 -5.30 -0.62 -1.62
N THR A 196 -5.40 -1.19 -2.82
CA THR A 196 -6.63 -1.19 -3.62
C THR A 196 -7.79 -1.85 -2.88
N ALA A 197 -7.59 -3.01 -2.25
CA ALA A 197 -8.63 -3.64 -1.45
C ALA A 197 -9.06 -2.79 -0.23
N ALA A 198 -8.12 -2.07 0.40
CA ALA A 198 -8.44 -1.15 1.49
C ALA A 198 -9.18 0.09 1.00
N HIS A 199 -8.90 0.53 -0.23
CA HIS A 199 -9.61 1.61 -0.92
C HIS A 199 -11.07 1.20 -1.19
N GLU A 200 -11.30 0.01 -1.76
CA GLU A 200 -12.66 -0.51 -1.97
C GLU A 200 -13.42 -0.70 -0.65
N LEU A 201 -12.74 -1.14 0.41
CA LEU A 201 -13.30 -1.17 1.76
C LEU A 201 -13.66 0.24 2.26
N GLY A 202 -12.86 1.25 1.94
CA GLY A 202 -13.17 2.65 2.23
C GLY A 202 -14.45 3.11 1.53
N HIS A 203 -14.63 2.74 0.26
CA HIS A 203 -15.90 2.92 -0.44
C HIS A 203 -17.04 2.23 0.30
N ALA A 204 -16.89 0.93 0.59
CA ALA A 204 -17.92 0.16 1.28
C ALA A 204 -18.31 0.75 2.64
N VAL A 205 -17.38 1.36 3.39
CA VAL A 205 -17.65 1.89 4.74
C VAL A 205 -18.21 3.32 4.70
N LEU A 206 -17.62 4.20 3.90
CA LEU A 206 -17.88 5.64 3.94
C LEU A 206 -19.07 6.06 3.08
N HIS A 207 -19.31 5.36 1.97
CA HIS A 207 -20.15 5.85 0.88
C HIS A 207 -21.39 4.98 0.67
N GLU A 208 -22.53 5.59 0.36
CA GLU A 208 -23.76 4.86 0.02
C GLU A 208 -23.64 4.25 -1.38
N MET A 209 -23.64 2.92 -1.45
CA MET A 209 -23.47 2.17 -2.68
C MET A 209 -24.82 1.84 -3.34
N THR A 210 -25.46 2.83 -3.97
CA THR A 210 -26.78 2.59 -4.61
C THR A 210 -26.65 1.78 -5.89
N GLY A 211 -26.80 0.45 -5.79
CA GLY A 211 -27.53 -0.49 -6.66
C GLY A 211 -27.33 -0.52 -8.18
N ALA A 212 -26.53 0.36 -8.77
CA ALA A 212 -26.21 0.35 -10.18
C ALA A 212 -24.79 0.84 -10.40
N ALA A 213 -23.96 -0.03 -10.99
CA ALA A 213 -23.08 0.50 -12.00
C ALA A 213 -23.98 1.34 -12.94
N HIS A 214 -23.73 2.65 -13.00
CA HIS A 214 -24.02 3.62 -14.08
C HIS A 214 -24.91 4.83 -13.75
N ARG A 215 -24.32 6.00 -14.07
CA ARG A 215 -24.89 7.29 -14.51
C ARG A 215 -25.85 7.95 -13.51
N ASP A 216 -25.47 9.07 -12.90
CA ASP A 216 -25.44 10.33 -13.64
C ASP A 216 -24.13 11.13 -13.50
N ARG A 217 -23.48 11.34 -14.64
CA ARG A 217 -22.98 12.68 -14.94
C ARG A 217 -24.20 13.58 -14.78
N ALA A 218 -24.19 14.48 -13.80
CA ALA A 218 -25.10 15.62 -13.85
C ALA A 218 -25.05 16.18 -15.28
N SER A 219 -26.21 16.54 -15.83
CA SER A 219 -26.38 17.10 -17.18
C SER A 219 -25.56 18.38 -17.43
N ASP A 220 -24.85 18.86 -16.42
CA ASP A 220 -23.92 20.01 -16.40
C ASP A 220 -22.43 19.61 -16.53
N GLY A 221 -22.10 18.32 -16.69
CA GLY A 221 -20.71 17.90 -16.93
C GLY A 221 -19.76 18.05 -15.72
N SER A 222 -20.28 18.25 -14.51
CA SER A 222 -19.46 18.37 -13.31
C SER A 222 -18.80 17.03 -12.92
N LYS A 223 -17.52 16.86 -13.27
CA LYS A 223 -16.61 15.80 -12.78
C LYS A 223 -16.30 15.90 -11.27
N ILE A 224 -17.11 16.64 -10.51
CA ILE A 224 -16.76 17.19 -9.20
C ILE A 224 -17.10 16.23 -8.05
N SER A 225 -18.10 15.34 -8.17
CA SER A 225 -18.53 14.51 -7.03
C SER A 225 -17.72 13.23 -6.80
N ARG A 226 -17.05 12.66 -7.82
CA ARG A 226 -16.24 11.44 -7.65
C ARG A 226 -14.90 11.72 -6.98
N ARG A 227 -14.25 12.84 -7.32
CA ARG A 227 -12.89 13.16 -6.83
C ARG A 227 -12.79 13.23 -5.30
N PRO A 228 -13.76 13.81 -4.56
CA PRO A 228 -13.76 13.76 -3.10
C PRO A 228 -13.87 12.33 -2.57
N MET A 229 -14.75 11.51 -3.13
CA MET A 229 -14.96 10.11 -2.70
C MET A 229 -13.71 9.26 -2.91
N GLU A 230 -13.03 9.36 -4.06
CA GLU A 230 -11.77 8.64 -4.30
C GLU A 230 -10.70 9.05 -3.28
N ARG A 231 -10.58 10.36 -3.00
CA ARG A 231 -9.64 10.87 -1.99
C ARG A 231 -10.00 10.39 -0.59
N GLU A 232 -11.28 10.32 -0.26
CA GLU A 232 -11.77 9.82 1.02
C GLU A 232 -11.49 8.32 1.17
N ALA A 233 -11.66 7.54 0.10
CA ALA A 233 -11.32 6.12 0.06
C ALA A 233 -9.81 5.89 0.19
N ASP A 234 -8.97 6.68 -0.48
CA ASP A 234 -7.51 6.63 -0.31
C ASP A 234 -7.07 6.98 1.10
N ARG A 235 -7.68 8.03 1.70
CA ARG A 235 -7.44 8.40 3.09
C ARG A 235 -7.90 7.31 4.05
N PHE A 236 -9.04 6.68 3.77
CA PHE A 236 -9.51 5.53 4.54
C PHE A 236 -8.50 4.39 4.46
N ALA A 237 -8.06 4.03 3.25
CA ALA A 237 -7.11 2.95 3.00
C ALA A 237 -5.82 3.15 3.79
N SER A 238 -5.24 4.34 3.72
CA SER A 238 -4.00 4.66 4.42
C SER A 238 -4.16 4.63 5.94
N CYS A 239 -5.24 5.24 6.49
CA CYS A 239 -5.54 5.18 7.92
C CYS A 239 -5.83 3.74 8.39
N PHE A 240 -6.49 2.93 7.56
CA PHE A 240 -6.87 1.57 7.88
C PHE A 240 -5.65 0.65 7.93
N LEU A 241 -4.80 0.71 6.90
CA LEU A 241 -3.61 -0.12 6.79
C LEU A 241 -2.48 0.33 7.70
N ILE A 242 -2.39 1.64 7.99
CA ILE A 242 -1.35 2.23 8.82
C ILE A 242 -1.98 3.00 10.00
N PRO A 243 -2.54 2.29 11.01
CA PRO A 243 -3.18 2.93 12.16
C PRO A 243 -2.18 3.76 12.97
N GLU A 244 -2.55 4.99 13.32
CA GLU A 244 -1.66 5.95 14.01
C GLU A 244 -1.04 5.35 15.29
N LYS A 245 -1.85 4.77 16.17
CA LYS A 245 -1.39 4.24 17.46
C LYS A 245 -0.33 3.15 17.27
N GLN A 246 -0.55 2.27 16.30
CA GLN A 246 0.36 1.18 15.99
C GLN A 246 1.63 1.72 15.34
N LEU A 247 1.52 2.68 14.41
CA LEU A 247 2.67 3.30 13.76
C LEU A 247 3.56 4.03 14.77
N ARG A 248 3.01 4.90 15.64
CA ARG A 248 3.77 5.58 16.70
C ARG A 248 4.53 4.59 17.58
N ARG A 249 3.84 3.56 18.09
CA ARG A 249 4.46 2.52 18.92
C ARG A 249 5.60 1.80 18.18
N HIS A 250 5.40 1.44 16.92
CA HIS A 250 6.40 0.73 16.14
C HIS A 250 7.57 1.63 15.72
N PHE A 251 7.32 2.92 15.54
CA PHE A 251 8.32 3.93 15.23
C PHE A 251 9.21 4.18 16.46
N GLU A 252 8.62 4.44 17.62
CA GLU A 252 9.33 4.64 18.89
C GLU A 252 10.17 3.42 19.28
N ALA A 253 9.62 2.20 19.10
CA ALA A 253 10.36 0.97 19.38
C ALA A 253 11.61 0.77 18.51
N ARG A 254 11.72 1.47 17.36
CA ARG A 254 12.85 1.36 16.43
C ARG A 254 13.83 2.51 16.58
N PHE A 255 13.32 3.73 16.70
CA PHE A 255 14.12 4.96 16.64
C PHE A 255 14.23 5.69 17.99
N GLY A 256 13.57 5.18 19.04
CA GLY A 256 13.69 5.67 20.40
C GLY A 256 12.94 6.97 20.72
N CYS A 257 12.54 7.76 19.73
CA CYS A 257 11.87 9.04 19.94
C CYS A 257 10.81 9.36 18.87
N THR A 258 9.82 10.16 19.29
CA THR A 258 8.81 10.80 18.43
C THR A 258 8.60 12.24 18.94
N PRO A 259 8.81 13.28 18.10
CA PRO A 259 9.30 13.22 16.73
C PRO A 259 10.80 12.85 16.65
N PHE A 260 11.18 12.11 15.62
CA PHE A 260 12.57 11.85 15.26
C PHE A 260 13.24 13.14 14.80
N MET A 261 14.48 13.32 15.22
CA MET A 261 15.33 14.43 14.79
C MET A 261 16.56 13.88 14.10
N LEU A 262 16.87 14.42 12.94
CA LEU A 262 18.10 14.08 12.23
C LEU A 262 19.27 14.87 12.82
N THR A 263 20.04 14.22 13.68
CA THR A 263 21.35 14.66 14.20
C THR A 263 22.47 13.79 13.63
N GLU A 264 23.74 14.19 13.83
CA GLU A 264 24.91 13.37 13.47
C GLU A 264 24.83 11.96 14.08
N GLU A 265 24.45 11.85 15.36
CA GLU A 265 24.32 10.55 16.03
C GLU A 265 23.21 9.70 15.41
N SER A 266 22.08 10.32 15.07
CA SER A 266 20.97 9.60 14.45
C SER A 266 21.27 9.17 13.01
N ALA A 267 22.05 9.96 12.26
CA ALA A 267 22.52 9.63 10.91
C ALA A 267 23.52 8.47 10.98
N PHE A 268 24.47 8.53 11.90
CA PHE A 268 25.38 7.42 12.19
C PHE A 268 24.63 6.15 12.60
N ALA A 269 23.62 6.27 13.48
CA ALA A 269 22.81 5.13 13.91
C ALA A 269 22.01 4.50 12.75
N LEU A 270 21.61 5.29 11.75
CA LEU A 270 20.98 4.82 10.51
C LEU A 270 22.00 4.25 9.50
N GLY A 271 23.31 4.40 9.74
CA GLY A 271 24.36 3.97 8.83
C GLY A 271 24.46 4.81 7.57
N VAL A 272 24.08 6.09 7.64
CA VAL A 272 24.07 7.02 6.49
C VAL A 272 24.97 8.22 6.76
N ASP A 273 25.61 8.73 5.72
CA ASP A 273 26.40 9.97 5.81
C ASP A 273 25.47 11.18 5.81
N MET A 274 25.65 12.07 6.79
CA MET A 274 24.89 13.31 6.91
C MET A 274 25.03 14.18 5.66
N GLN A 275 26.20 14.20 5.02
CA GLN A 275 26.40 14.96 3.78
C GLN A 275 25.62 14.39 2.60
N GLU A 276 25.42 13.07 2.55
CA GLU A 276 24.59 12.45 1.52
C GLU A 276 23.12 12.82 1.70
N ILE A 277 22.66 12.86 2.96
CA ILE A 277 21.32 13.29 3.33
C ILE A 277 21.14 14.78 2.98
N GLU A 278 22.04 15.67 3.40
CA GLU A 278 21.93 17.11 3.13
C GLU A 278 22.01 17.45 1.63
N LYS A 279 22.81 16.73 0.84
CA LYS A 279 22.95 16.98 -0.62
C LYS A 279 21.82 16.41 -1.46
N HIS A 280 21.12 15.36 -1.00
CA HIS A 280 20.10 14.63 -1.79
C HIS A 280 18.69 14.65 -1.19
N VAL A 281 18.46 15.33 -0.07
CA VAL A 281 17.12 15.45 0.52
C VAL A 281 16.32 16.53 -0.21
N GLU A 282 15.64 16.11 -1.27
CA GLU A 282 14.26 16.55 -1.41
C GLU A 282 13.51 16.16 -0.12
N ARG A 283 12.60 17.02 0.37
CA ARG A 283 11.89 16.89 1.68
C ARG A 283 11.35 15.49 2.03
N ASP A 284 11.16 14.61 1.03
CA ASP A 284 10.57 13.30 1.17
C ASP A 284 11.59 12.16 1.40
N SER A 285 12.89 12.38 1.14
CA SER A 285 13.93 11.34 1.21
C SER A 285 14.13 10.76 2.61
N LEU A 286 14.09 11.57 3.66
CA LEU A 286 14.22 11.09 5.05
C LEU A 286 13.03 10.23 5.49
N HIS A 287 11.82 10.56 5.01
CA HIS A 287 10.61 9.79 5.33
C HIS A 287 10.67 8.39 4.70
N ILE A 288 11.16 8.30 3.46
CA ILE A 288 11.38 7.02 2.76
C ILE A 288 12.48 6.22 3.45
N LEU A 289 13.59 6.87 3.83
CA LEU A 289 14.68 6.23 4.56
C LEU A 289 14.19 5.57 5.85
N LEU A 290 13.43 6.30 6.69
CA LEU A 290 12.90 5.75 7.94
C LEU A 290 11.79 4.71 7.71
N ALA A 291 11.00 4.85 6.64
CA ALA A 291 9.99 3.86 6.28
C ALA A 291 10.62 2.50 5.94
N ASP A 292 11.80 2.51 5.31
CA ASP A 292 12.51 1.33 4.81
C ASP A 292 13.68 0.86 5.69
N ALA A 293 14.08 1.66 6.69
CA ALA A 293 15.19 1.31 7.56
C ALA A 293 14.99 -0.08 8.18
N LYS A 294 16.04 -0.91 8.10
CA LYS A 294 16.08 -2.27 8.68
C LYS A 294 17.04 -2.38 9.85
N THR A 295 17.78 -1.31 10.12
CA THR A 295 18.76 -1.22 11.18
C THR A 295 18.70 0.16 11.80
N TYR A 296 18.91 0.23 13.12
CA TYR A 296 19.16 1.47 13.83
C TYR A 296 20.02 1.17 15.05
N ASN A 297 21.12 1.91 15.23
CA ASN A 297 22.06 1.74 16.33
C ASN A 297 22.59 0.29 16.46
N GLY A 298 22.90 -0.33 15.31
CA GLY A 298 23.38 -1.72 15.23
C GLY A 298 22.34 -2.80 15.49
N VAL A 299 21.07 -2.45 15.77
CA VAL A 299 19.98 -3.40 15.97
C VAL A 299 19.20 -3.58 14.68
N SER A 300 19.11 -4.83 14.21
CA SER A 300 18.31 -5.20 13.04
C SER A 300 16.85 -5.45 13.37
N PHE A 301 15.95 -5.01 12.50
CA PHE A 301 14.51 -5.20 12.62
C PHE A 301 13.83 -5.20 11.24
N LEU A 302 12.59 -5.71 11.18
CA LEU A 302 11.74 -5.51 10.00
C LEU A 302 11.41 -4.04 9.82
N SER A 303 11.49 -3.53 8.59
CA SER A 303 11.18 -2.12 8.31
C SER A 303 9.72 -1.80 8.66
N LEU A 304 9.40 -0.50 8.78
CA LEU A 304 8.01 -0.10 9.03
C LEU A 304 7.12 -0.51 7.85
N ALA A 305 7.57 -0.29 6.61
CA ALA A 305 6.86 -0.71 5.41
C ALA A 305 6.55 -2.22 5.41
N GLU A 306 7.57 -3.07 5.66
CA GLU A 306 7.41 -4.53 5.74
C GLU A 306 6.48 -4.95 6.88
N ARG A 307 6.61 -4.32 8.05
CA ARG A 307 5.80 -4.64 9.23
C ARG A 307 4.31 -4.37 9.01
N PHE A 308 3.97 -3.32 8.27
CA PHE A 308 2.58 -2.95 7.95
C PHE A 308 2.10 -3.53 6.61
N LYS A 309 3.00 -4.18 5.85
CA LYS A 309 2.75 -4.76 4.52
C LYS A 309 2.25 -3.71 3.53
N VAL A 310 2.87 -2.54 3.55
CA VAL A 310 2.57 -1.42 2.65
C VAL A 310 3.85 -0.95 1.98
N SER A 311 3.75 -0.20 0.88
CA SER A 311 4.93 0.37 0.25
C SER A 311 5.66 1.37 1.14
N LYS A 312 6.96 1.56 0.84
CA LYS A 312 7.82 2.55 1.48
C LYS A 312 7.25 3.95 1.31
N THR A 313 6.70 4.23 0.13
CA THR A 313 6.04 5.49 -0.19
C THR A 313 4.78 5.73 0.66
N ALA A 314 3.86 4.76 0.75
CA ALA A 314 2.67 4.91 1.58
C ALA A 314 3.02 5.14 3.05
N MET A 315 4.01 4.40 3.55
CA MET A 315 4.53 4.53 4.91
C MET A 315 5.18 5.91 5.13
N ALA A 316 6.01 6.38 4.21
CA ALA A 316 6.66 7.68 4.28
C ALA A 316 5.66 8.84 4.29
N ILE A 317 4.61 8.77 3.47
CA ILE A 317 3.51 9.75 3.49
C ILE A 317 2.86 9.73 4.87
N ARG A 318 2.55 8.55 5.43
CA ARG A 318 1.88 8.46 6.73
C ARG A 318 2.76 8.97 7.88
N ILE A 319 4.06 8.68 7.87
CA ILE A 319 5.04 9.20 8.82
C ILE A 319 5.03 10.75 8.81
N ARG A 320 4.95 11.34 7.62
CA ARG A 320 4.87 12.80 7.42
C ARG A 320 3.57 13.39 7.95
N GLU A 321 2.43 12.79 7.58
CA GLU A 321 1.10 13.25 8.02
C GLU A 321 0.96 13.28 9.54
N LEU A 322 1.57 12.30 10.23
CA LEU A 322 1.53 12.20 11.68
C LEU A 322 2.59 13.04 12.40
N GLY A 323 3.45 13.74 11.63
CA GLY A 323 4.51 14.58 12.17
C GLY A 323 5.52 13.80 13.01
N LEU A 324 5.85 12.55 12.62
CA LEU A 324 6.79 11.72 13.41
C LEU A 324 8.25 12.12 13.21
N ILE A 325 8.52 13.10 12.35
CA ILE A 325 9.86 13.66 12.11
C ILE A 325 9.76 15.17 12.27
N ARG A 326 10.72 15.76 12.99
CA ARG A 326 10.89 17.20 13.11
C ARG A 326 12.01 17.62 12.16
N GLN A 327 11.73 18.57 11.27
CA GLN A 327 12.80 19.23 10.51
C GLN A 327 13.55 20.15 11.49
N GLY A 328 14.87 19.96 11.57
CA GLY A 328 15.78 20.87 12.27
C GLY A 328 15.83 22.23 11.60
#